data_AF-A0A221NWA8-F1
#
_entry.id   AF-A0A221NWA8-F1
#
_cell.length_a   1.000
_cell.length_b   1.000
_cell.length_c   1.000
_cell.angle_alpha   90.00
_cell.angle_beta   90.00
_cell.angle_gamma   90.00
#
_symmetry.space_group_name_H-M   'P 1'
#
loop_
_entity.id
_entity.type
_entity.pdbx_description
1 polymer ?
#
loop_
_entity_poly.entity_id
_entity_poly.type
_entity_poly.pdbx_seq_one_letter_code
_entity_poly.pdbx_strand_id
1 'polypeptide(L)'
;MSGSSVYRRARTAVASAAALAAAAAGLWVGLGSESAHAAGAVPSPDHVVVVVFENHAYSQVIGSHKAPYINSLKSGGANLTQSHAETHPSQPNYFALFSGSTQGITDDSCYAPAFTSAPNLASELIAAGRTWASYNESLPSQGSTVCSSGEYARKHNPWFGFSNVPTSSAKTFSQFPSDYTTLPQVSFVIPNLCNDMHDCSVKTGDTWLKNNLGGYATWAKTHNSLLVVTFDEDNRLSGNRIPTVLYGQPVTAGSSSSTSYDHYDLLRTLEDTQGLSTHAGNAASAQDITGIWAS
;
A
#
# COMPACT_ATOMS: atom_id res chain seq x y z
N MET A 1 -1.13 -86.67 -54.82
CA MET A 1 -2.44 -85.97 -54.88
C MET A 1 -2.72 -85.38 -53.51
N SER A 2 -2.95 -84.06 -53.44
CA SER A 2 -3.49 -83.27 -52.30
C SER A 2 -2.73 -83.33 -50.96
N GLY A 3 -2.42 -82.27 -50.23
CA GLY A 3 -2.72 -80.86 -50.30
C GLY A 3 -2.28 -80.22 -48.95
N SER A 4 -1.66 -79.04 -49.05
CA SER A 4 -1.74 -77.88 -48.16
C SER A 4 -1.58 -77.98 -46.62
N SER A 5 -0.64 -77.14 -46.13
CA SER A 5 -0.85 -76.06 -45.12
C SER A 5 -0.82 -76.47 -43.63
N VAL A 6 -0.25 -75.76 -42.65
CA VAL A 6 0.42 -74.44 -42.51
C VAL A 6 1.18 -74.41 -41.16
N TYR A 7 2.21 -73.57 -41.09
CA TYR A 7 2.92 -72.92 -39.95
C TYR A 7 2.37 -73.06 -38.51
N ARG A 8 3.11 -72.90 -37.41
CA ARG A 8 4.53 -72.56 -37.10
C ARG A 8 4.77 -72.91 -35.61
N ARG A 9 5.91 -73.54 -35.35
CA ARG A 9 6.90 -73.33 -34.26
C ARG A 9 6.35 -72.89 -32.89
N ALA A 10 6.25 -73.79 -31.92
CA ALA A 10 7.32 -74.29 -31.03
C ALA A 10 7.71 -73.28 -29.92
N ARG A 11 7.28 -73.62 -28.71
CA ARG A 11 7.67 -73.05 -27.41
C ARG A 11 9.04 -73.58 -26.99
N THR A 12 9.88 -72.72 -26.43
CA THR A 12 10.93 -72.98 -25.41
C THR A 12 11.67 -71.66 -25.18
N ALA A 13 12.29 -71.31 -24.05
CA ALA A 13 12.34 -71.82 -22.68
C ALA A 13 13.25 -70.86 -21.87
N VAL A 14 12.95 -70.69 -20.58
CA VAL A 14 13.88 -70.59 -19.43
C VAL A 14 14.83 -69.38 -19.30
N ALA A 15 14.47 -68.56 -18.30
CA ALA A 15 15.21 -68.06 -17.13
C ALA A 15 16.75 -67.82 -17.11
N SER A 16 17.06 -66.72 -16.42
CA SER A 16 18.21 -66.46 -15.51
C SER A 16 19.47 -65.82 -16.10
N ALA A 17 19.73 -64.57 -15.70
CA ALA A 17 21.01 -64.14 -15.10
C ALA A 17 20.90 -62.72 -14.53
N ALA A 18 20.99 -62.60 -13.21
CA ALA A 18 21.30 -61.37 -12.50
C ALA A 18 22.82 -61.12 -12.57
N ALA A 19 23.26 -59.90 -12.91
CA ALA A 19 24.54 -59.33 -12.50
C ALA A 19 24.78 -57.94 -13.12
N LEU A 20 25.07 -56.97 -12.23
CA LEU A 20 25.77 -55.70 -12.45
C LEU A 20 25.08 -54.57 -13.25
N ALA A 21 24.44 -53.65 -12.52
CA ALA A 21 24.66 -52.20 -12.65
C ALA A 21 24.09 -51.45 -11.41
N ALA A 22 24.61 -51.76 -10.23
CA ALA A 22 24.41 -50.92 -9.05
C ALA A 22 25.54 -49.87 -9.01
N ALA A 23 25.33 -48.69 -9.59
CA ALA A 23 26.08 -47.45 -9.31
C ALA A 23 25.54 -46.27 -10.14
N ALA A 24 24.35 -45.75 -9.81
CA ALA A 24 23.91 -44.39 -10.20
C ALA A 24 22.65 -43.96 -9.44
N ALA A 25 22.67 -44.03 -8.11
CA ALA A 25 21.61 -43.45 -7.28
C ALA A 25 22.25 -42.79 -6.06
N GLY A 26 22.95 -41.68 -6.29
CA GLY A 26 23.60 -40.93 -5.22
C GLY A 26 24.47 -39.82 -5.78
N LEU A 27 23.85 -38.68 -6.09
CA LEU A 27 24.40 -37.32 -5.91
C LEU A 27 23.43 -36.28 -6.49
N TRP A 28 22.35 -35.97 -5.77
CA TRP A 28 21.66 -34.67 -5.85
C TRP A 28 21.00 -34.38 -4.50
N VAL A 29 21.80 -34.37 -3.43
CA VAL A 29 21.42 -33.75 -2.16
C VAL A 29 22.41 -32.62 -1.97
N GLY A 30 21.95 -31.37 -2.12
CA GLY A 30 22.77 -30.20 -1.80
C GLY A 30 22.74 -29.02 -2.76
N LEU A 31 21.76 -28.89 -3.66
CA LEU A 31 21.43 -27.55 -4.17
C LEU A 31 20.52 -26.89 -3.13
N GLY A 32 21.00 -25.79 -2.60
CA GLY A 32 20.50 -25.14 -1.39
C GLY A 32 18.98 -25.06 -1.36
N SER A 33 18.42 -25.50 -0.23
CA SER A 33 17.30 -24.79 0.33
C SER A 33 17.80 -23.38 0.60
N GLU A 34 17.65 -22.49 -0.39
CA GLU A 34 17.40 -21.10 -0.05
C GLU A 34 16.22 -21.18 0.91
N SER A 35 16.47 -20.90 2.18
CA SER A 35 15.42 -20.64 3.13
C SER A 35 14.60 -19.54 2.50
N ALA A 36 13.48 -19.89 1.88
CA ALA A 36 12.39 -18.98 1.66
C ALA A 36 12.12 -18.42 3.05
N HIS A 37 12.66 -17.23 3.33
CA HIS A 37 12.22 -16.45 4.47
C HIS A 37 10.72 -16.40 4.26
N ALA A 38 9.96 -17.04 5.17
CA ALA A 38 8.53 -16.83 5.22
C ALA A 38 8.37 -15.33 5.18
N ALA A 39 7.73 -14.81 4.12
CA ALA A 39 7.40 -13.40 4.05
C ALA A 39 6.72 -13.10 5.38
N GLY A 40 7.34 -12.25 6.20
CA GLY A 40 6.78 -11.91 7.50
C GLY A 40 5.34 -11.45 7.27
N ALA A 41 4.40 -12.05 8.01
CA ALA A 41 3.00 -11.68 7.89
C ALA A 41 2.85 -10.17 8.03
N VAL A 42 1.93 -9.58 7.27
CA VAL A 42 1.62 -8.14 7.42
C VAL A 42 1.26 -7.87 8.87
N PRO A 43 1.90 -6.87 9.51
CA PRO A 43 1.66 -6.58 10.92
C PRO A 43 0.23 -6.09 11.15
N SER A 44 -0.27 -6.23 12.38
CA SER A 44 -1.56 -5.68 12.81
C SER A 44 -1.38 -4.53 13.81
N PRO A 45 -0.97 -3.33 13.34
CA PRO A 45 -0.86 -2.14 14.17
C PRO A 45 -2.22 -1.71 14.75
N ASP A 46 -2.16 -1.17 15.97
CA ASP A 46 -3.31 -0.59 16.67
C ASP A 46 -3.79 0.69 15.99
N HIS A 47 -2.84 1.50 15.47
CA HIS A 47 -3.10 2.72 14.71
C HIS A 47 -2.23 2.82 13.47
N VAL A 48 -2.87 3.17 12.35
CA VAL A 48 -2.22 3.51 11.09
C VAL A 48 -2.58 4.96 10.73
N VAL A 49 -1.57 5.80 10.50
CA VAL A 49 -1.75 7.13 9.93
C VAL A 49 -1.15 7.14 8.52
N VAL A 50 -1.97 7.47 7.53
CA VAL A 50 -1.54 7.66 6.14
C VAL A 50 -1.58 9.15 5.85
N VAL A 51 -0.43 9.72 5.46
CA VAL A 51 -0.34 11.10 4.97
C VAL A 51 0.04 11.09 3.49
N VAL A 52 -0.70 11.85 2.69
CA VAL A 52 -0.53 11.94 1.24
C VAL A 52 -0.03 13.33 0.87
N PHE A 53 1.10 13.39 0.17
CA PHE A 53 1.67 14.60 -0.45
C PHE A 53 1.51 14.53 -1.97
N GLU A 54 1.94 15.55 -2.70
CA GLU A 54 1.60 15.65 -4.12
C GLU A 54 2.75 15.91 -5.10
N ASN A 55 2.49 15.52 -6.36
CA ASN A 55 3.13 16.03 -7.58
C ASN A 55 4.67 15.99 -7.61
N HIS A 56 5.26 14.99 -6.97
CA HIS A 56 6.72 14.87 -6.87
C HIS A 56 7.20 13.47 -7.22
N ALA A 57 8.11 13.41 -8.21
CA ALA A 57 8.83 12.19 -8.52
C ALA A 57 9.67 11.74 -7.33
N TYR A 58 9.84 10.43 -7.21
CA TYR A 58 10.66 9.77 -6.19
C TYR A 58 12.00 10.47 -5.92
N SER A 59 12.73 10.87 -6.95
CA SER A 59 14.06 11.51 -6.83
C SER A 59 14.03 12.98 -6.40
N GLN A 60 12.88 13.66 -6.46
CA GLN A 60 12.73 15.02 -5.93
C GLN A 60 12.69 15.05 -4.40
N VAL A 61 12.34 13.92 -3.79
CA VAL A 61 12.15 13.76 -2.34
C VAL A 61 13.20 12.82 -1.74
N ILE A 62 13.29 11.57 -2.22
CA ILE A 62 14.20 10.57 -1.67
C ILE A 62 15.64 10.90 -2.10
N GLY A 63 16.52 11.05 -1.11
CA GLY A 63 17.91 11.52 -1.27
C GLY A 63 18.06 13.05 -1.37
N SER A 64 16.96 13.80 -1.39
CA SER A 64 16.97 15.25 -1.55
C SER A 64 17.23 15.96 -0.22
N HIS A 65 18.16 16.92 -0.21
CA HIS A 65 18.39 17.81 0.94
C HIS A 65 17.21 18.77 1.22
N LYS A 66 16.22 18.83 0.32
CA LYS A 66 14.99 19.59 0.52
C LYS A 66 13.96 18.83 1.36
N ALA A 67 14.12 17.53 1.54
CA ALA A 67 13.23 16.69 2.35
C ALA A 67 13.99 15.97 3.49
N PRO A 68 14.71 16.70 4.37
CA PRO A 68 15.53 16.07 5.39
C PRO A 68 14.72 15.21 6.38
N TYR A 69 13.48 15.58 6.69
CA TYR A 69 12.65 14.81 7.61
C TYR A 69 12.15 13.50 6.99
N ILE A 70 11.59 13.54 5.78
CA ILE A 70 11.19 12.32 5.05
C ILE A 70 12.37 11.37 4.88
N ASN A 71 13.56 11.89 4.56
CA ASN A 71 14.76 11.06 4.46
C ASN A 71 15.22 10.48 5.80
N SER A 72 14.95 11.16 6.92
CA SER A 72 15.19 10.60 8.26
C SER A 72 14.20 9.46 8.59
N LEU A 73 12.92 9.59 8.18
CA LEU A 73 11.92 8.53 8.30
C LEU A 73 12.33 7.33 7.46
N LYS A 74 12.76 7.55 6.22
CA LYS A 74 13.30 6.52 5.33
C LYS A 74 14.46 5.75 5.99
N SER A 75 15.40 6.44 6.63
CA SER A 75 16.52 5.80 7.32
C SER A 75 16.12 5.01 8.57
N GLY A 76 15.12 5.46 9.34
CA GLY A 76 14.66 4.77 10.55
C GLY A 76 13.45 3.84 10.37
N GLY A 77 12.96 3.73 9.14
CA GLY A 77 11.81 2.92 8.71
C GLY A 77 12.14 2.18 7.42
N ALA A 78 11.20 2.14 6.49
CA ALA A 78 11.31 1.44 5.23
C ALA A 78 11.00 2.34 4.04
N ASN A 79 11.59 1.98 2.89
CA ASN A 79 11.44 2.73 1.65
C ASN A 79 11.06 1.82 0.50
N LEU A 80 9.93 2.09 -0.15
CA LEU A 80 9.50 1.39 -1.35
C LEU A 80 10.15 2.08 -2.55
N THR A 81 11.12 1.40 -3.18
CA THR A 81 11.94 2.01 -4.25
C THR A 81 11.26 1.99 -5.62
N GLN A 82 10.18 1.21 -5.77
CA GLN A 82 9.38 1.06 -6.98
C GLN A 82 7.88 1.20 -6.64
N SER A 83 7.50 2.28 -5.96
CA SER A 83 6.08 2.63 -5.75
C SER A 83 5.62 3.55 -6.88
N HIS A 84 4.46 3.28 -7.47
CA HIS A 84 3.91 4.00 -8.61
C HIS A 84 2.47 4.45 -8.34
N ALA A 85 2.10 5.60 -8.88
CA ALA A 85 0.72 6.04 -8.92
C ALA A 85 0.02 5.57 -10.20
N GLU A 86 -1.32 5.52 -10.19
CA GLU A 86 -2.11 4.91 -11.26
C GLU A 86 -2.13 5.75 -12.52
N THR A 87 -2.29 7.06 -12.37
CA THR A 87 -2.60 7.94 -13.50
C THR A 87 -2.26 9.39 -13.18
N HIS A 88 -2.66 10.27 -14.11
CA HIS A 88 -2.83 11.68 -13.88
C HIS A 88 -4.24 12.13 -14.32
N PRO A 89 -4.82 13.19 -13.71
CA PRO A 89 -4.28 14.01 -12.61
C PRO A 89 -4.51 13.39 -11.21
N SER A 90 -4.25 14.17 -10.16
CA SER A 90 -4.26 13.82 -8.74
C SER A 90 -5.50 13.08 -8.28
N GLN A 91 -6.69 13.63 -8.55
CA GLN A 91 -7.94 13.17 -7.94
C GLN A 91 -8.24 11.67 -8.17
N PRO A 92 -8.13 11.12 -9.39
CA PRO A 92 -8.22 9.68 -9.62
C PRO A 92 -7.34 8.80 -8.72
N ASN A 93 -6.12 9.25 -8.39
CA ASN A 93 -5.19 8.48 -7.55
C ASN A 93 -5.65 8.40 -6.09
N TYR A 94 -6.22 9.48 -5.55
CA TYR A 94 -6.86 9.43 -4.22
C TYR A 94 -8.00 8.42 -4.16
N PHE A 95 -8.82 8.36 -5.21
CA PHE A 95 -9.87 7.34 -5.32
C PHE A 95 -9.30 5.93 -5.41
N ALA A 96 -8.23 5.74 -6.20
CA ALA A 96 -7.56 4.47 -6.33
C ALA A 96 -7.04 3.95 -4.97
N LEU A 97 -6.33 4.81 -4.23
CA LEU A 97 -5.79 4.49 -2.90
C LEU A 97 -6.88 4.23 -1.85
N PHE A 98 -8.06 4.84 -1.99
CA PHE A 98 -9.13 4.70 -0.98
C PHE A 98 -10.14 3.59 -1.29
N SER A 99 -10.36 3.28 -2.57
CA SER A 99 -11.46 2.41 -3.01
C SER A 99 -11.07 1.29 -3.96
N GLY A 100 -9.79 1.18 -4.31
CA GLY A 100 -9.32 0.18 -5.27
C GLY A 100 -9.76 0.49 -6.70
N SER A 101 -10.21 1.71 -6.99
CA SER A 101 -10.66 2.11 -8.32
C SER A 101 -10.64 3.63 -8.43
N THR A 102 -10.39 4.17 -9.63
CA THR A 102 -10.55 5.59 -9.91
C THR A 102 -12.03 6.05 -9.90
N GLN A 103 -12.98 5.11 -9.79
CA GLN A 103 -14.42 5.34 -9.87
C GLN A 103 -14.87 6.06 -11.16
N GLY A 104 -14.07 5.96 -12.22
CA GLY A 104 -14.32 6.66 -13.48
C GLY A 104 -14.05 8.17 -13.43
N ILE A 105 -13.46 8.68 -12.35
CA ILE A 105 -12.94 10.05 -12.29
C ILE A 105 -11.71 10.12 -13.21
N THR A 106 -11.68 11.14 -14.07
CA THR A 106 -10.61 11.33 -15.07
C THR A 106 -9.96 12.71 -15.01
N ASP A 107 -10.45 13.60 -14.14
CA ASP A 107 -9.94 14.95 -13.97
C ASP A 107 -10.02 15.39 -12.50
N ASP A 108 -9.54 16.61 -12.24
CA ASP A 108 -9.56 17.27 -10.92
C ASP A 108 -10.82 18.12 -10.69
N SER A 109 -11.84 17.94 -11.54
CA SER A 109 -13.07 18.71 -11.43
C SER A 109 -13.83 18.28 -10.18
N CYS A 110 -14.43 19.27 -9.52
CA CYS A 110 -15.35 18.97 -8.45
C CYS A 110 -16.52 18.14 -8.97
N TYR A 111 -16.89 17.11 -8.22
CA TYR A 111 -17.87 16.10 -8.62
C TYR A 111 -19.05 16.08 -7.65
N ALA A 112 -20.19 15.53 -8.06
CA ALA A 112 -21.26 15.24 -7.11
C ALA A 112 -20.98 13.89 -6.44
N PRO A 113 -21.17 13.75 -5.11
CA PRO A 113 -21.15 12.44 -4.47
C PRO A 113 -22.15 11.51 -5.17
N ALA A 114 -21.67 10.37 -5.70
CA ALA A 114 -22.47 9.51 -6.56
C ALA A 114 -22.29 8.01 -6.29
N PHE A 115 -21.29 7.62 -5.48
CA PHE A 115 -20.96 6.22 -5.27
C PHE A 115 -21.68 5.69 -4.03
N THR A 116 -22.87 5.12 -4.23
CA THR A 116 -23.76 4.77 -3.11
C THR A 116 -23.36 3.50 -2.37
N SER A 117 -22.77 2.52 -3.07
CA SER A 117 -22.42 1.21 -2.51
C SER A 117 -21.07 0.68 -3.00
N ALA A 118 -20.23 1.54 -3.58
CA ALA A 118 -18.91 1.12 -4.02
C ALA A 118 -18.03 0.77 -2.80
N PRO A 119 -17.29 -0.37 -2.83
CA PRO A 119 -16.35 -0.73 -1.79
C PRO A 119 -15.31 0.37 -1.58
N ASN A 120 -14.92 0.56 -0.32
CA ASN A 120 -13.84 1.46 0.07
C ASN A 120 -13.35 1.13 1.48
N LEU A 121 -12.11 1.52 1.77
CA LEU A 121 -11.43 1.23 3.02
C LEU A 121 -12.27 1.60 4.25
N ALA A 122 -12.87 2.80 4.28
CA ALA A 122 -13.65 3.22 5.44
C ALA A 122 -14.89 2.34 5.66
N SER A 123 -15.62 2.01 4.59
CA SER A 123 -16.80 1.16 4.68
C SER A 123 -16.47 -0.27 5.13
N GLU A 124 -15.34 -0.83 4.68
CA GLU A 124 -14.90 -2.17 5.09
C GLU A 124 -14.44 -2.19 6.55
N LEU A 125 -13.70 -1.18 6.99
CA LEU A 125 -13.33 -1.01 8.40
C LEU A 125 -14.57 -0.93 9.29
N ILE A 126 -15.53 -0.07 8.94
CA ILE A 126 -16.77 0.11 9.72
C ILE A 126 -17.56 -1.20 9.77
N ALA A 127 -17.68 -1.93 8.65
CA ALA A 127 -18.36 -3.21 8.59
C ALA A 127 -17.68 -4.28 9.47
N ALA A 128 -16.36 -4.22 9.60
CA ALA A 128 -15.58 -5.08 10.49
C ALA A 128 -15.55 -4.63 11.97
N GLY A 129 -16.30 -3.58 12.34
CA GLY A 129 -16.30 -3.04 13.70
C GLY A 129 -15.03 -2.25 14.05
N ARG A 130 -14.28 -1.81 13.05
CA ARG A 130 -13.09 -0.96 13.19
C ARG A 130 -13.44 0.50 12.95
N THR A 131 -12.51 1.36 13.32
CA THR A 131 -12.67 2.81 13.35
C THR A 131 -11.79 3.48 12.29
N TRP A 132 -12.37 4.49 11.65
CA TRP A 132 -11.74 5.28 10.60
C TRP A 132 -12.03 6.77 10.80
N ALA A 133 -11.07 7.63 10.47
CA ALA A 133 -11.31 9.06 10.25
C ALA A 133 -10.32 9.66 9.24
N SER A 134 -10.63 10.85 8.74
CA SER A 134 -9.63 11.71 8.10
C SER A 134 -9.46 13.03 8.85
N TYR A 135 -8.29 13.64 8.73
CA TYR A 135 -7.91 14.90 9.36
C TYR A 135 -7.33 15.82 8.30
N ASN A 136 -8.06 16.87 7.98
CA ASN A 136 -7.89 17.61 6.73
C ASN A 136 -7.54 19.06 7.03
N GLU A 137 -6.37 19.51 6.59
CA GLU A 137 -5.91 20.87 6.81
C GLU A 137 -6.76 21.84 5.99
N SER A 138 -7.09 22.99 6.60
CA SER A 138 -7.93 24.03 6.00
C SER A 138 -9.36 23.61 5.63
N LEU A 139 -9.81 22.39 5.97
CA LEU A 139 -11.22 21.99 5.87
C LEU A 139 -12.05 22.95 6.75
N PRO A 140 -13.04 23.68 6.19
CA PRO A 140 -13.68 24.79 6.90
C PRO A 140 -14.53 24.35 8.09
N SER A 141 -15.07 23.12 8.06
CA SER A 141 -15.73 22.48 9.19
C SER A 141 -15.74 20.97 9.01
N GLN A 142 -15.82 20.22 10.10
CA GLN A 142 -16.01 18.76 10.05
C GLN A 142 -17.18 18.40 9.13
N GLY A 143 -16.95 17.45 8.23
CA GLY A 143 -17.92 16.98 7.24
C GLY A 143 -18.29 17.97 6.14
N SER A 144 -17.59 19.10 6.01
CA SER A 144 -17.86 20.05 4.92
C SER A 144 -17.56 19.44 3.55
N THR A 145 -18.53 19.55 2.64
CA THR A 145 -18.46 19.01 1.28
C THR A 145 -18.12 20.06 0.23
N VAL A 146 -17.69 21.27 0.63
CA VAL A 146 -17.27 22.31 -0.31
C VAL A 146 -16.12 21.80 -1.17
N CYS A 147 -16.10 22.19 -2.46
CA CYS A 147 -15.03 21.77 -3.37
C CYS A 147 -13.67 22.34 -2.97
N SER A 148 -13.64 23.57 -2.47
CA SER A 148 -12.45 24.27 -2.01
C SER A 148 -12.79 25.33 -0.96
N SER A 149 -11.79 25.71 -0.16
CA SER A 149 -11.88 26.79 0.83
C SER A 149 -10.47 27.25 1.22
N GLY A 150 -10.03 28.43 0.78
CA GLY A 150 -8.63 28.81 0.93
C GLY A 150 -7.71 27.80 0.23
N GLU A 151 -6.77 27.22 0.97
CA GLU A 151 -5.85 26.18 0.47
C GLU A 151 -6.42 24.76 0.55
N TYR A 152 -7.63 24.57 1.10
CA TYR A 152 -8.29 23.26 1.10
C TYR A 152 -8.81 22.90 -0.29
N ALA A 153 -8.56 21.66 -0.71
CA ALA A 153 -9.06 21.08 -1.95
C ALA A 153 -9.71 19.71 -1.69
N ARG A 154 -11.02 19.61 -1.94
CA ARG A 154 -11.78 18.35 -1.73
C ARG A 154 -11.35 17.25 -2.68
N LYS A 155 -10.69 17.57 -3.80
CA LYS A 155 -10.16 16.57 -4.73
C LYS A 155 -9.14 15.61 -4.07
N HIS A 156 -8.53 16.01 -2.95
CA HIS A 156 -7.62 15.16 -2.15
C HIS A 156 -8.36 14.30 -1.10
N ASN A 157 -9.69 14.34 -1.08
CA ASN A 157 -10.55 13.79 -0.02
C ASN A 157 -11.61 12.85 -0.64
N PRO A 158 -11.23 11.64 -1.09
CA PRO A 158 -12.06 10.77 -1.92
C PRO A 158 -13.34 10.29 -1.22
N TRP A 159 -13.32 10.17 0.11
CA TRP A 159 -14.46 9.73 0.93
C TRP A 159 -15.73 10.55 0.74
N PHE A 160 -15.63 11.84 0.36
CA PHE A 160 -16.81 12.64 0.06
C PHE A 160 -17.57 12.17 -1.18
N GLY A 161 -16.99 11.27 -1.99
CA GLY A 161 -17.68 10.65 -3.12
C GLY A 161 -18.60 9.50 -2.78
N PHE A 162 -18.50 8.98 -1.56
CA PHE A 162 -19.11 7.73 -1.17
C PHE A 162 -20.21 7.97 -0.16
N SER A 163 -21.45 7.57 -0.50
CA SER A 163 -22.59 7.74 0.42
C SER A 163 -22.56 6.75 1.60
N ASN A 164 -21.79 5.66 1.46
CA ASN A 164 -21.54 4.67 2.51
C ASN A 164 -20.37 5.05 3.44
N VAL A 165 -19.85 6.29 3.33
CA VAL A 165 -18.87 6.85 4.28
C VAL A 165 -19.51 8.03 5.01
N PRO A 166 -19.61 8.00 6.35
CA PRO A 166 -20.17 9.12 7.10
C PRO A 166 -19.34 10.39 6.88
N THR A 167 -19.96 11.49 6.48
CA THR A 167 -19.23 12.77 6.35
C THR A 167 -18.67 13.25 7.68
N SER A 168 -19.31 12.87 8.80
CA SER A 168 -18.83 13.17 10.16
C SER A 168 -17.47 12.58 10.50
N SER A 169 -16.99 11.56 9.79
CA SER A 169 -15.63 11.03 10.01
C SER A 169 -14.54 11.79 9.25
N ALA A 170 -14.90 12.77 8.40
CA ALA A 170 -13.98 13.74 7.84
C ALA A 170 -13.83 14.96 8.78
N LYS A 171 -12.77 14.95 9.60
CA LYS A 171 -12.49 15.96 10.62
C LYS A 171 -11.61 17.07 10.06
N THR A 172 -11.64 18.24 10.73
CA THR A 172 -10.63 19.28 10.49
C THR A 172 -9.29 18.85 11.10
N PHE A 173 -8.17 19.33 10.57
CA PHE A 173 -6.85 18.98 11.10
C PHE A 173 -6.64 19.40 12.56
N SER A 174 -7.32 20.46 13.03
CA SER A 174 -7.29 20.88 14.44
C SER A 174 -7.79 19.82 15.42
N GLN A 175 -8.53 18.81 14.93
CA GLN A 175 -9.04 17.69 15.71
C GLN A 175 -8.09 16.49 15.70
N PHE A 176 -6.95 16.55 14.99
CA PHE A 176 -5.92 15.52 15.08
C PHE A 176 -5.40 15.47 16.52
N PRO A 177 -5.48 14.32 17.20
CA PRO A 177 -5.24 14.27 18.63
C PRO A 177 -3.75 14.41 18.96
N SER A 178 -3.46 15.02 20.10
CA SER A 178 -2.14 14.96 20.73
C SER A 178 -1.93 13.69 21.56
N ASP A 179 -3.03 13.09 22.05
CA ASP A 179 -3.03 11.74 22.64
C ASP A 179 -3.32 10.71 21.55
N TYR A 180 -2.25 10.10 21.03
CA TYR A 180 -2.33 9.15 19.92
C TYR A 180 -3.05 7.85 20.26
N THR A 181 -3.26 7.52 21.55
CA THR A 181 -4.05 6.34 21.95
C THR A 181 -5.54 6.48 21.60
N THR A 182 -5.98 7.71 21.30
CA THR A 182 -7.37 8.01 20.91
C THR A 182 -7.58 8.03 19.40
N LEU A 183 -6.53 7.78 18.61
CA LEU A 183 -6.66 7.71 17.16
C LEU A 183 -7.60 6.56 16.75
N PRO A 184 -8.33 6.71 15.65
CA PRO A 184 -8.91 5.56 14.97
C PRO A 184 -7.83 4.53 14.59
N GLN A 185 -8.26 3.31 14.30
CA GLN A 185 -7.35 2.26 13.81
C GLN A 185 -6.72 2.62 12.47
N VAL A 186 -7.45 3.31 11.59
CA VAL A 186 -6.88 3.89 10.36
C VAL A 186 -7.29 5.35 10.24
N SER A 187 -6.30 6.22 10.06
CA SER A 187 -6.48 7.66 9.90
C SER A 187 -5.80 8.16 8.63
N PHE A 188 -6.51 8.95 7.84
CA PHE A 188 -5.89 9.72 6.75
C PHE A 188 -5.61 11.15 7.22
N VAL A 189 -4.44 11.68 6.87
CA VAL A 189 -4.08 13.08 7.09
C VAL A 189 -3.83 13.71 5.72
N ILE A 190 -4.58 14.76 5.41
CA ILE A 190 -4.49 15.47 4.13
C ILE A 190 -4.02 16.90 4.42
N PRO A 191 -2.75 17.23 4.14
CA PRO A 191 -2.29 18.62 4.20
C PRO A 191 -3.01 19.47 3.14
N ASN A 192 -2.96 20.79 3.28
CA ASN A 192 -3.53 21.70 2.28
C ASN A 192 -2.60 21.84 1.06
N LEU A 193 -3.06 22.51 0.00
CA LEU A 193 -2.34 22.67 -1.27
C LEU A 193 -0.91 23.23 -1.14
N CYS A 194 -0.58 23.97 -0.08
CA CYS A 194 0.80 24.40 0.15
C CYS A 194 1.58 23.28 0.85
N ASN A 195 1.05 22.76 1.95
CA ASN A 195 1.78 21.83 2.80
C ASN A 195 1.86 20.40 2.24
N ASP A 196 0.99 20.03 1.30
CA ASP A 196 1.07 18.77 0.56
C ASP A 196 2.14 18.80 -0.55
N MET A 197 2.79 19.95 -0.75
CA MET A 197 3.81 20.22 -1.77
C MET A 197 3.28 20.43 -3.20
N HIS A 198 1.97 20.59 -3.40
CA HIS A 198 1.41 20.94 -4.71
C HIS A 198 1.81 22.38 -5.12
N ASP A 199 1.50 23.37 -4.29
CA ASP A 199 1.73 24.80 -4.57
C ASP A 199 3.02 25.35 -3.95
N CYS A 200 3.55 24.67 -2.92
CA CYS A 200 4.75 25.09 -2.22
C CYS A 200 5.89 24.06 -2.35
N SER A 201 7.08 24.45 -1.92
CA SER A 201 8.28 23.62 -2.09
C SER A 201 8.23 22.32 -1.28
N VAL A 202 8.95 21.29 -1.73
CA VAL A 202 9.29 20.08 -0.95
C VAL A 202 9.69 20.40 0.49
N LYS A 203 10.49 21.46 0.70
CA LYS A 203 10.96 21.86 2.04
C LYS A 203 9.83 22.33 2.94
N THR A 204 8.82 22.98 2.36
CA THR A 204 7.62 23.44 3.08
C THR A 204 6.85 22.25 3.60
N GLY A 205 6.50 21.30 2.73
CA GLY A 205 5.78 20.09 3.14
C GLY A 205 6.57 19.18 4.07
N ASP A 206 7.89 19.05 3.89
CA ASP A 206 8.75 18.27 4.78
C ASP A 206 8.79 18.88 6.20
N THR A 207 8.86 20.21 6.28
CA THR A 207 8.79 20.93 7.55
C THR A 207 7.42 20.78 8.20
N TRP A 208 6.34 20.86 7.42
CA TRP A 208 4.99 20.63 7.91
C TRP A 208 4.82 19.21 8.45
N LEU A 209 5.29 18.19 7.73
CA LEU A 209 5.24 16.80 8.15
C LEU A 209 5.93 16.61 9.49
N LYS A 210 7.13 17.17 9.64
CA LYS A 210 7.91 17.12 10.88
C LYS A 210 7.15 17.76 12.05
N ASN A 211 6.63 18.95 11.85
CA ASN A 211 6.01 19.73 12.92
C ASN A 211 4.68 19.13 13.38
N ASN A 212 3.93 18.53 12.45
CA ASN A 212 2.56 18.10 12.70
C ASN A 212 2.44 16.61 13.00
N LEU A 213 3.24 15.75 12.34
CA LEU A 213 3.19 14.30 12.52
C LEU A 213 4.47 13.73 13.16
N GLY A 214 5.49 14.54 13.44
CA GLY A 214 6.72 14.03 14.04
C GLY A 214 6.57 13.49 15.46
N GLY A 215 5.61 14.02 16.22
CA GLY A 215 5.20 13.45 17.50
C GLY A 215 4.63 12.04 17.33
N TYR A 216 3.71 11.86 16.37
CA TYR A 216 3.12 10.55 16.07
C TYR A 216 4.18 9.57 15.54
N ALA A 217 5.04 10.00 14.62
CA ALA A 217 6.13 9.16 14.10
C ALA A 217 6.99 8.63 15.24
N THR A 218 7.43 9.50 16.15
CA THR A 218 8.24 9.12 17.32
C THR A 218 7.51 8.13 18.21
N TRP A 219 6.24 8.40 18.51
CA TRP A 219 5.39 7.55 19.34
C TRP A 219 5.15 6.17 18.72
N ALA A 220 4.93 6.12 17.40
CA ALA A 220 4.64 4.90 16.66
C ALA A 220 5.77 3.86 16.74
N LYS A 221 7.03 4.27 16.98
CA LYS A 221 8.19 3.37 17.16
C LYS A 221 8.07 2.44 18.36
N THR A 222 7.23 2.76 19.34
CA THR A 222 7.09 1.98 20.58
C THR A 222 5.66 1.54 20.88
N HIS A 223 4.68 1.80 20.01
CA HIS A 223 3.25 1.61 20.30
C HIS A 223 2.49 0.84 19.21
N ASN A 224 3.08 -0.24 18.67
CA ASN A 224 2.45 -1.10 17.64
C ASN A 224 1.68 -0.26 16.59
N SER A 225 2.31 0.77 16.05
CA SER A 225 1.63 1.75 15.20
C SER A 225 2.48 2.10 13.98
N LEU A 226 1.82 2.55 12.94
CA LEU A 226 2.39 2.76 11.62
C LEU A 226 2.09 4.18 11.11
N LEU A 227 3.12 4.85 10.60
CA LEU A 227 3.03 6.03 9.76
C LEU A 227 3.38 5.63 8.33
N VAL A 228 2.50 5.92 7.39
CA VAL A 228 2.74 5.81 5.95
C VAL A 228 2.80 7.22 5.38
N VAL A 229 3.91 7.56 4.73
CA VAL A 229 4.09 8.79 3.97
C VAL A 229 4.15 8.41 2.50
N THR A 230 3.16 8.83 1.72
CA THR A 230 3.07 8.53 0.28
C THR A 230 2.75 9.80 -0.51
N PHE A 231 2.77 9.69 -1.84
CA PHE A 231 2.42 10.77 -2.76
C PHE A 231 1.34 10.31 -3.73
N ASP A 232 0.49 11.22 -4.19
CA ASP A 232 -0.62 10.89 -5.09
C ASP A 232 -0.16 10.53 -6.51
N GLU A 233 0.79 11.30 -7.07
CA GLU A 233 1.37 11.18 -8.40
C GLU A 233 2.75 11.86 -8.50
N ASP A 234 3.49 11.57 -9.58
CA ASP A 234 4.76 12.24 -9.86
C ASP A 234 4.58 13.59 -10.58
N ASN A 235 5.67 14.16 -11.07
CA ASN A 235 5.67 15.41 -11.83
C ASN A 235 5.39 15.25 -13.34
N ARG A 236 4.81 14.12 -13.77
CA ARG A 236 4.57 13.66 -15.16
C ARG A 236 5.82 13.29 -15.96
N LEU A 237 6.98 13.17 -15.32
CA LEU A 237 8.27 13.02 -16.02
C LEU A 237 9.05 11.77 -15.64
N SER A 238 8.57 10.97 -14.69
CA SER A 238 9.35 9.88 -14.09
C SER A 238 8.58 8.55 -14.00
N GLY A 239 7.65 8.32 -14.94
CA GLY A 239 6.88 7.07 -15.02
C GLY A 239 5.92 6.88 -13.85
N ASN A 240 5.44 7.98 -13.28
CA ASN A 240 4.58 8.03 -12.11
C ASN A 240 5.17 7.34 -10.87
N ARG A 241 6.52 7.26 -10.79
CA ARG A 241 7.21 6.68 -9.63
C ARG A 241 7.25 7.68 -8.48
N ILE A 242 6.56 7.33 -7.40
CA ILE A 242 6.30 8.19 -6.25
C ILE A 242 7.14 7.79 -5.01
N PRO A 243 7.47 8.75 -4.11
CA PRO A 243 8.01 8.43 -2.79
C PRO A 243 6.98 7.72 -1.92
N THR A 244 7.35 6.56 -1.36
CA THR A 244 6.54 5.87 -0.33
C THR A 244 7.43 5.35 0.79
N VAL A 245 7.24 5.87 1.99
CA VAL A 245 8.02 5.57 3.20
C VAL A 245 7.10 5.09 4.31
N LEU A 246 7.48 3.99 4.95
CA LEU A 246 6.75 3.43 6.09
C LEU A 246 7.61 3.53 7.35
N TYR A 247 7.02 3.94 8.47
CA TYR A 247 7.75 4.19 9.70
C TYR A 247 6.92 3.79 10.92
N GLY A 248 7.50 3.01 11.83
CA GLY A 248 6.79 2.56 13.02
C GLY A 248 7.52 1.44 13.74
N GLN A 249 6.91 0.93 14.81
CA GLN A 249 7.39 -0.25 15.53
C GLN A 249 7.44 -1.49 14.64
N PRO A 250 6.42 -1.80 13.80
CA PRO A 250 6.42 -3.04 13.04
C PRO A 250 7.30 -2.99 11.77
N VAL A 251 8.10 -1.93 11.58
CA VAL A 251 8.92 -1.72 10.39
C VAL A 251 10.39 -1.93 10.72
N THR A 252 11.08 -2.77 9.95
CA THR A 252 12.53 -2.96 10.03
C THR A 252 13.24 -1.69 9.57
N ALA A 253 13.96 -1.03 10.49
CA ALA A 253 14.64 0.23 10.22
C ALA A 253 15.73 0.09 9.14
N GLY A 254 15.75 1.02 8.19
CA GLY A 254 16.68 1.04 7.06
C GLY A 254 16.36 0.03 5.96
N SER A 255 15.24 -0.71 6.08
CA SER A 255 14.84 -1.68 5.05
C SER A 255 14.33 -0.99 3.78
N SER A 256 14.27 -1.75 2.70
CA SER A 256 13.69 -1.29 1.45
C SER A 256 13.15 -2.46 0.66
N SER A 257 12.12 -2.21 -0.13
CA SER A 257 11.63 -3.17 -1.12
C SER A 257 11.81 -2.61 -2.53
N SER A 258 12.23 -3.47 -3.45
CA SER A 258 12.32 -3.20 -4.90
C SER A 258 11.19 -3.85 -5.69
N THR A 259 10.27 -4.53 -5.02
CA THR A 259 9.02 -4.99 -5.63
C THR A 259 8.26 -3.78 -6.15
N SER A 260 7.66 -3.92 -7.33
CA SER A 260 6.78 -2.90 -7.90
C SER A 260 5.48 -2.89 -7.11
N TYR A 261 5.12 -1.74 -6.57
CA TYR A 261 3.88 -1.50 -5.86
C TYR A 261 3.12 -0.32 -6.44
N ASP A 262 1.80 -0.34 -6.34
CA ASP A 262 0.94 0.77 -6.71
C ASP A 262 -0.01 1.21 -5.57
N HIS A 263 -0.99 2.08 -5.86
CA HIS A 263 -1.94 2.54 -4.84
C HIS A 263 -2.87 1.42 -4.36
N TYR A 264 -3.14 0.43 -5.21
CA TYR A 264 -3.94 -0.73 -4.86
C TYR A 264 -3.19 -1.68 -3.94
N ASP A 265 -1.87 -1.87 -4.14
CA ASP A 265 -1.03 -2.65 -3.22
C ASP A 265 -0.92 -2.00 -1.84
N LEU A 266 -0.82 -0.65 -1.79
CA LEU A 266 -0.86 0.06 -0.52
C LEU A 266 -2.23 -0.09 0.16
N LEU A 267 -3.33 0.05 -0.58
CA LEU A 267 -4.68 -0.19 -0.06
C LEU A 267 -4.84 -1.62 0.48
N ARG A 268 -4.41 -2.62 -0.30
CA ARG A 268 -4.40 -4.02 0.09
C ARG A 268 -3.64 -4.22 1.41
N THR A 269 -2.48 -3.60 1.53
CA THR A 269 -1.70 -3.63 2.77
C THR A 269 -2.47 -3.02 3.95
N LEU A 270 -3.13 -1.87 3.76
CA LEU A 270 -3.92 -1.24 4.82
C LEU A 270 -5.09 -2.14 5.26
N GLU A 271 -5.76 -2.79 4.33
CA GLU A 271 -6.85 -3.74 4.61
C GLU A 271 -6.32 -4.98 5.36
N ASP A 272 -5.19 -5.54 4.93
CA ASP A 272 -4.56 -6.70 5.57
C ASP A 272 -4.00 -6.39 6.96
N THR A 273 -3.46 -5.18 7.18
CA THR A 273 -3.04 -4.74 8.53
C THR A 273 -4.22 -4.72 9.52
N GLN A 274 -5.43 -4.55 8.99
CA GLN A 274 -6.67 -4.56 9.74
C GLN A 274 -7.37 -5.93 9.66
N GLY A 275 -6.69 -6.98 9.23
CA GLY A 275 -7.24 -8.34 9.18
C GLY A 275 -8.57 -8.45 8.43
N LEU A 276 -8.77 -7.58 7.43
CA LEU A 276 -9.96 -7.62 6.59
C LEU A 276 -9.84 -8.81 5.62
N SER A 277 -10.91 -9.57 5.45
CA SER A 277 -10.96 -10.73 4.55
C SER A 277 -11.53 -10.40 3.17
N THR A 278 -11.98 -9.17 2.99
CA THR A 278 -12.45 -8.60 1.72
C THR A 278 -11.66 -7.32 1.47
N HIS A 279 -11.46 -7.01 0.20
CA HIS A 279 -10.59 -5.93 -0.24
C HIS A 279 -11.31 -5.12 -1.31
N ALA A 280 -11.17 -3.79 -1.27
CA ALA A 280 -11.92 -2.91 -2.14
C ALA A 280 -11.35 -2.92 -3.57
N GLY A 281 -12.22 -3.06 -4.57
CA GLY A 281 -11.86 -2.92 -5.98
C GLY A 281 -10.66 -3.77 -6.40
N ASN A 282 -9.66 -3.14 -7.03
CA ASN A 282 -8.43 -3.77 -7.50
C ASN A 282 -7.51 -4.25 -6.36
N ALA A 283 -7.71 -3.80 -5.12
CA ALA A 283 -6.93 -4.30 -3.97
C ALA A 283 -7.17 -5.80 -3.72
N ALA A 284 -8.31 -6.34 -4.13
CA ALA A 284 -8.60 -7.77 -4.06
C ALA A 284 -7.64 -8.65 -4.87
N SER A 285 -7.10 -8.11 -5.97
CA SER A 285 -6.10 -8.77 -6.82
C SER A 285 -4.69 -8.26 -6.61
N ALA A 286 -4.52 -7.18 -5.85
CA ALA A 286 -3.22 -6.62 -5.49
C ALA A 286 -2.51 -7.50 -4.45
N GLN A 287 -1.25 -7.19 -4.19
CA GLN A 287 -0.43 -7.86 -3.18
C GLN A 287 -0.14 -6.93 -2.02
N ASP A 288 0.02 -7.48 -0.83
CA ASP A 288 0.51 -6.73 0.31
C ASP A 288 1.99 -6.36 0.14
N ILE A 289 2.38 -5.28 0.79
CA ILE A 289 3.77 -4.88 0.88
C ILE A 289 4.50 -5.91 1.74
N THR A 290 5.66 -6.37 1.28
CA THR A 290 6.47 -7.41 1.96
C THR A 290 7.95 -7.01 1.99
N GLY A 291 8.73 -7.73 2.81
CA GLY A 291 10.19 -7.54 2.90
C GLY A 291 10.65 -6.33 3.74
N ILE A 292 9.72 -5.62 4.38
CA ILE A 292 10.03 -4.44 5.20
C ILE A 292 9.62 -4.57 6.68
N TRP A 293 8.81 -5.57 7.02
CA TRP A 293 8.25 -5.73 8.35
C TRP A 293 9.28 -6.30 9.33
N ALA A 294 9.21 -5.86 10.58
CA ALA A 294 9.96 -6.45 11.68
C ALA A 294 9.28 -7.77 12.09
N SER A 295 10.10 -8.80 12.36
CA SER A 295 9.63 -10.11 12.84
C SER A 295 9.30 -10.10 14.33
#